data_AF-A0A0R3VUD7-F1
#
_entry.id   AF-A0A0R3VUD7-F1
#
_cell.length_a   1.000
_cell.length_b   1.000
_cell.length_c   1.000
_cell.angle_alpha   90.00
_cell.angle_beta   90.00
_cell.angle_gamma   90.00
#
_symmetry.space_group_name_H-M   'P 1'
#
loop_
_entity.id
_entity.type
_entity.pdbx_description
1 polymer ?
#
loop_
_entity_poly.entity_id
_entity_poly.type
_entity_poly.pdbx_seq_one_letter_code
_entity_poly.pdbx_strand_id
1 'polypeptide(L)'
;MIAVTVDSLYGCFDTIANENSSDIEKNVSAGAFLKYMLVKVIPKISLVKGPDKRGILQLLAEFSAHPGVTLTSVRSDEKTHILLPLYNCLMELLPEAPLMEEPMTTLDVGGSDKLLIPAFAVECCIYSLLSLLRFYPKFLCTMETGDDEAARGGSFRLQALRRKAQFTARLIHSYKTSIIAQIQSVFQAEEPSVMLAEEARRALENIEKMVRCLFRPRVEPEYLIDIALSWVDTTPALKRPAPSSMLVGIHNANEQKPPQLQRHLPVKVSRFGSSPIGRGRTRGSGRRRRF
;
A
#
# COMPACT_ATOMS: atom_id res chain seq x y z
N MET A 1 -4.29 8.52 32.15
CA MET A 1 -4.85 7.73 31.02
C MET A 1 -5.31 8.75 29.99
N ILE A 2 -4.73 8.77 28.78
CA ILE A 2 -5.12 9.74 27.74
C ILE A 2 -6.04 8.98 26.78
N ALA A 3 -7.33 9.31 26.80
CA ALA A 3 -8.26 8.86 25.78
C ALA A 3 -8.01 9.73 24.52
N VAL A 4 -7.39 9.13 23.50
CA VAL A 4 -7.19 9.77 22.20
C VAL A 4 -8.27 9.24 21.28
N THR A 5 -9.36 10.01 21.13
CA THR A 5 -10.38 9.73 20.13
C THR A 5 -9.97 10.30 18.76
N VAL A 6 -10.56 9.81 17.68
CA VAL A 6 -10.40 10.37 16.34
C VAL A 6 -10.85 11.84 16.31
N ASP A 7 -11.98 12.15 16.96
CA ASP A 7 -12.46 13.53 17.12
C ASP A 7 -11.50 14.41 17.94
N SER A 8 -10.76 13.84 18.89
CA SER A 8 -9.70 14.56 19.61
C SER A 8 -8.47 14.81 18.73
N LEU A 9 -8.20 13.98 17.71
CA LEU A 9 -7.10 14.20 16.78
C LEU A 9 -7.46 15.20 15.68
N TYR A 10 -8.67 15.15 15.15
CA TYR A 10 -9.22 16.24 14.31
C TYR A 10 -9.33 17.54 15.12
N GLY A 11 -9.86 17.48 16.35
CA GLY A 11 -9.90 18.61 17.28
C GLY A 11 -8.51 19.15 17.64
N CYS A 12 -7.48 18.32 17.77
CA CYS A 12 -6.09 18.78 17.89
C CYS A 12 -5.62 19.46 16.60
N PHE A 13 -5.93 18.92 15.42
CA PHE A 13 -5.59 19.54 14.15
C PHE A 13 -6.26 20.92 14.02
N ASP A 14 -7.55 21.03 14.34
CA ASP A 14 -8.32 22.27 14.30
C ASP A 14 -7.90 23.27 15.39
N THR A 15 -7.53 22.81 16.59
CA THR A 15 -7.06 23.69 17.68
C THR A 15 -5.67 24.24 17.36
N ILE A 16 -4.75 23.40 16.86
CA ILE A 16 -3.41 23.82 16.42
C ILE A 16 -3.51 24.75 15.18
N ALA A 17 -4.54 24.60 14.35
CA ALA A 17 -4.84 25.53 13.25
C ALA A 17 -5.47 26.86 13.72
N ASN A 18 -6.27 26.87 14.79
CA ASN A 18 -7.04 28.04 15.21
C ASN A 18 -6.44 28.88 16.36
N GLU A 19 -5.57 28.33 17.23
CA GLU A 19 -5.01 29.05 18.39
C GLU A 19 -4.05 30.22 18.05
N ASN A 20 -3.74 30.44 16.76
CA ASN A 20 -2.81 31.49 16.30
C ASN A 20 -3.50 32.55 15.41
N SER A 21 -4.74 32.95 15.72
CA SER A 21 -5.52 33.89 14.90
C SER A 21 -5.14 35.38 15.04
N SER A 22 -3.85 35.69 15.17
CA SER A 22 -3.32 37.04 14.94
C SER A 22 -1.89 36.97 14.41
N ASP A 23 -1.76 37.30 13.14
CA ASP A 23 -0.53 37.55 12.37
C ASP A 23 0.39 36.36 12.01
N ILE A 24 0.57 36.22 10.69
CA ILE A 24 1.56 35.40 9.95
C ILE A 24 1.22 33.91 9.78
N GLU A 25 0.67 33.61 8.59
CA GLU A 25 0.79 32.40 7.78
C GLU A 25 1.60 31.23 8.38
N LYS A 26 0.94 30.35 9.15
CA LYS A 26 1.48 29.03 9.47
C LYS A 26 0.44 27.95 9.22
N ASN A 27 0.28 27.61 7.95
CA ASN A 27 -0.30 26.33 7.53
C ASN A 27 0.41 25.20 8.29
N VAL A 28 -0.31 24.56 9.22
CA VAL A 28 0.19 23.39 9.96
C VAL A 28 0.32 22.25 8.96
N SER A 29 1.51 22.13 8.37
CA SER A 29 1.76 21.19 7.28
C SER A 29 1.40 19.76 7.68
N ALA A 30 0.82 19.00 6.75
CA ALA A 30 0.50 17.58 6.92
C ALA A 30 1.66 16.76 7.52
N GLY A 31 2.90 17.10 7.18
CA GLY A 31 4.10 16.47 7.73
C GLY A 31 4.38 16.75 9.21
N ALA A 32 3.92 17.87 9.77
CA ALA A 32 4.03 18.17 11.20
C ALA A 32 3.05 17.29 12.01
N PHE A 33 1.80 17.20 11.55
CA PHE A 33 0.81 16.28 12.11
C PHE A 33 1.28 14.82 12.02
N LEU A 34 1.80 14.40 10.86
CA LEU A 34 2.35 13.06 10.69
C LEU A 34 3.56 12.79 11.60
N LYS A 35 4.49 13.75 11.77
CA LYS A 35 5.60 13.61 12.74
C LYS A 35 5.06 13.42 14.16
N TYR A 36 4.00 14.13 14.53
CA TYR A 36 3.33 13.93 15.82
C TYR A 36 2.69 12.54 15.93
N MET A 37 1.95 12.08 14.92
CA MET A 37 1.36 10.73 14.91
C MET A 37 2.43 9.66 15.12
N LEU A 38 3.47 9.68 14.29
CA LEU A 38 4.57 8.70 14.31
C LEU A 38 5.30 8.67 15.67
N VAL A 39 5.58 9.84 16.27
CA VAL A 39 6.40 9.94 17.49
C VAL A 39 5.59 9.83 18.79
N LYS A 40 4.29 10.19 18.79
CA LYS A 40 3.48 10.32 20.02
C LYS A 40 2.25 9.41 20.06
N VAL A 41 1.62 9.11 18.92
CA VAL A 41 0.38 8.32 18.84
C VAL A 41 0.68 6.85 18.57
N ILE A 42 1.48 6.55 17.54
CA ILE A 42 1.80 5.17 17.14
C ILE A 42 2.45 4.32 18.27
N PRO A 43 3.37 4.83 19.11
CA PRO A 43 3.88 4.08 20.27
C PRO A 43 2.80 3.65 21.29
N LYS A 44 1.59 4.18 21.20
CA LYS A 44 0.47 3.94 22.14
C LYS A 44 -0.76 3.33 21.46
N ILE A 45 -0.69 2.98 20.17
CA ILE A 45 -1.84 2.52 19.38
C ILE A 45 -2.40 1.17 19.83
N SER A 46 -1.61 0.38 20.57
CA SER A 46 -2.05 -0.85 21.25
C SER A 46 -2.97 -0.58 22.46
N LEU A 47 -2.93 0.62 23.04
CA LEU A 47 -3.78 1.04 24.16
C LEU A 47 -5.15 1.59 23.69
N VAL A 48 -5.26 1.98 22.42
CA VAL A 48 -6.52 2.43 21.80
C VAL A 48 -7.34 1.20 21.40
N LYS A 49 -8.65 1.22 21.65
CA LYS A 49 -9.59 0.14 21.34
C LYS A 49 -10.66 0.61 20.36
N GLY A 50 -11.34 -0.34 19.71
CA GLY A 50 -12.52 -0.06 18.88
C GLY A 50 -12.25 0.85 17.68
N PRO A 51 -13.26 1.63 17.23
CA PRO A 51 -13.21 2.37 15.98
C PRO A 51 -12.15 3.50 15.95
N ASP A 52 -11.80 4.07 17.11
CA ASP A 52 -10.75 5.10 17.19
C ASP A 52 -9.40 4.60 16.64
N LYS A 53 -9.01 3.37 16.99
CA LYS A 53 -7.78 2.75 16.50
C LYS A 53 -7.78 2.63 14.97
N ARG A 54 -8.94 2.34 14.38
CA ARG A 54 -9.13 2.22 12.93
C ARG A 54 -8.92 3.58 12.25
N GLY A 55 -9.62 4.62 12.70
CA GLY A 55 -9.50 5.97 12.13
C GLY A 55 -8.08 6.54 12.23
N ILE A 56 -7.39 6.33 13.36
CA ILE A 56 -5.97 6.71 13.53
C ILE A 56 -5.08 6.08 12.46
N LEU A 57 -5.30 4.80 12.14
CA LEU A 57 -4.49 4.07 11.17
C LEU A 57 -4.83 4.45 9.71
N GLN A 58 -6.07 4.85 9.43
CA GLN A 58 -6.46 5.44 8.13
C GLN A 58 -5.74 6.77 7.90
N LEU A 59 -5.82 7.68 8.88
CA LEU A 59 -5.12 8.97 8.87
C LEU A 59 -3.60 8.78 8.70
N LEU A 60 -3.01 7.81 9.41
CA LEU A 60 -1.59 7.51 9.26
C LEU A 60 -1.23 7.15 7.80
N ALA A 61 -2.01 6.26 7.17
CA ALA A 61 -1.76 5.81 5.80
C ALA A 61 -1.93 6.94 4.78
N GLU A 62 -2.98 7.74 4.91
CA GLU A 62 -3.29 8.87 4.03
C GLU A 62 -2.19 9.96 4.09
N PHE A 63 -1.83 10.40 5.31
CA PHE A 63 -0.78 11.40 5.50
C PHE A 63 0.61 10.86 5.13
N SER A 64 0.86 9.55 5.26
CA SER A 64 2.12 8.92 4.85
C SER A 64 2.33 8.90 3.33
N ALA A 65 1.27 8.94 2.52
CA ALA A 65 1.38 9.10 1.08
C ALA A 65 1.85 10.52 0.68
N HIS A 66 1.50 11.53 1.49
CA HIS A 66 1.72 12.95 1.22
C HIS A 66 2.31 13.72 2.43
N PRO A 67 3.47 13.34 2.97
CA PRO A 67 4.01 13.93 4.21
C PRO A 67 4.58 15.35 4.05
N GLY A 68 4.46 15.95 2.86
CA GLY A 68 4.93 17.30 2.57
C GLY A 68 6.43 17.53 2.81
N VAL A 69 6.80 18.80 2.98
CA VAL A 69 8.20 19.25 3.13
C VAL A 69 8.78 19.04 4.53
N THR A 70 7.96 18.69 5.53
CA THR A 70 8.43 18.55 6.92
C THR A 70 9.38 17.36 7.06
N LEU A 71 9.09 16.22 6.43
CA LEU A 71 9.98 15.04 6.48
C LEU A 71 11.20 15.15 5.55
N THR A 72 11.20 16.06 4.56
CA THR A 72 12.41 16.32 3.78
C THR A 72 13.41 17.17 4.57
N SER A 73 12.94 18.19 5.31
CA SER A 73 13.79 19.14 6.06
C SER A 73 14.40 18.61 7.36
N VAL A 74 13.86 17.54 7.94
CA VAL A 74 14.42 16.90 9.15
C VAL A 74 15.81 16.30 8.88
N ARG A 75 16.69 16.32 9.88
CA ARG A 75 18.06 15.75 9.78
C ARG A 75 18.04 14.22 9.69
N SER A 76 19.07 13.63 9.05
CA SER A 76 19.16 12.17 8.80
C SER A 76 19.08 11.32 10.08
N ASP A 77 19.74 11.75 11.15
CA ASP A 77 19.71 11.14 12.48
C ASP A 77 18.30 11.13 13.08
N GLU A 78 17.60 12.27 13.06
CA GLU A 78 16.21 12.38 13.51
C GLU A 78 15.22 11.51 12.71
N LYS A 79 15.42 11.33 11.40
CA LYS A 79 14.50 10.53 10.56
C LYS A 79 14.40 9.07 11.03
N THR A 80 15.49 8.50 11.57
CA THR A 80 15.45 7.16 12.18
C THR A 80 14.55 7.13 13.40
N HIS A 81 14.65 8.11 14.30
CA HIS A 81 13.80 8.21 15.49
C HIS A 81 12.31 8.44 15.17
N ILE A 82 12.00 9.08 14.03
CA ILE A 82 10.61 9.29 13.58
C ILE A 82 10.00 8.01 12.99
N LEU A 83 10.76 7.21 12.22
CA LEU A 83 10.23 6.00 11.58
C LEU A 83 10.29 4.75 12.45
N LEU A 84 11.17 4.70 13.45
CA LEU A 84 11.34 3.52 14.32
C LEU A 84 10.06 3.10 15.07
N PRO A 85 9.22 4.01 15.61
CA PRO A 85 7.94 3.62 16.21
C PRO A 85 6.99 2.89 15.26
N LEU A 86 6.89 3.34 14.00
CA LEU A 86 6.06 2.69 12.98
C LEU A 86 6.60 1.31 12.62
N TYR A 87 7.92 1.19 12.49
CA TYR A 87 8.58 -0.09 12.28
C TYR A 87 8.32 -1.06 13.45
N ASN A 88 8.46 -0.62 14.69
CA ASN A 88 8.23 -1.46 15.87
C ASN A 88 6.76 -1.91 15.94
N CYS A 89 5.81 -0.98 15.76
CA CYS A 89 4.38 -1.30 15.68
C CYS A 89 4.08 -2.34 14.59
N LEU A 90 4.69 -2.22 13.41
CA LEU A 90 4.54 -3.23 12.35
C LEU A 90 5.13 -4.59 12.78
N MET A 91 6.31 -4.60 13.41
CA MET A 91 6.97 -5.84 13.86
C MET A 91 6.22 -6.53 15.01
N GLU A 92 5.44 -5.80 15.81
CA GLU A 92 4.51 -6.34 16.81
C GLU A 92 3.24 -6.92 16.17
N LEU A 93 2.70 -6.28 15.14
CA LEU A 93 1.50 -6.74 14.42
C LEU A 93 1.75 -7.96 13.51
N LEU A 94 2.99 -8.20 13.08
CA LEU A 94 3.34 -9.33 12.22
C LEU A 94 3.61 -10.60 13.06
N PRO A 95 3.01 -11.76 12.70
CA PRO A 95 3.22 -13.02 13.39
C PRO A 95 4.68 -13.48 13.33
N GLU A 96 5.10 -14.22 14.36
CA GLU A 96 6.45 -14.79 14.43
C GLU A 96 6.53 -16.08 13.63
N ALA A 97 7.58 -16.21 12.81
CA ALA A 97 7.87 -17.47 12.15
C ALA A 97 8.33 -18.50 13.19
N PRO A 98 7.86 -19.75 13.14
CA PRO A 98 8.37 -20.80 14.02
C PRO A 98 9.89 -20.97 13.82
N LEU A 99 10.60 -21.13 14.93
CA LEU A 99 12.07 -21.19 14.96
C LEU A 99 12.65 -22.52 14.46
N MET A 100 11.79 -23.53 14.22
CA MET A 100 12.17 -24.82 13.65
C MET A 100 11.41 -25.10 12.35
N GLU A 101 12.02 -25.92 11.49
CA GLU A 101 11.49 -26.37 10.19
C GLU A 101 10.35 -27.39 10.34
N GLU A 102 9.38 -27.13 11.23
CA GLU A 102 8.15 -27.92 11.24
C GLU A 102 7.37 -27.65 9.94
N PRO A 103 7.05 -28.69 9.14
CA PRO A 103 6.33 -28.50 7.90
C PRO A 103 4.91 -27.98 8.22
N MET A 104 4.45 -26.95 7.50
CA MET A 104 3.17 -26.26 7.79
C MET A 104 1.93 -27.17 7.86
N THR A 105 2.04 -28.41 7.38
CA THR A 105 1.05 -29.49 7.57
C THR A 105 0.83 -29.90 9.03
N THR A 106 1.72 -29.58 9.97
CA THR A 106 1.56 -29.86 11.42
C THR A 106 1.18 -28.64 12.27
N LEU A 107 0.67 -27.57 11.65
CA LEU A 107 -0.16 -26.60 12.36
C LEU A 107 -1.51 -27.25 12.70
N ASP A 108 -1.47 -28.10 13.72
CA ASP A 108 -2.63 -28.79 14.26
C ASP A 108 -3.68 -27.75 14.70
N VAL A 109 -4.94 -27.98 14.33
CA VAL A 109 -6.02 -26.99 14.34
C VAL A 109 -6.62 -26.81 15.76
N GLY A 110 -5.85 -27.19 16.78
CA GLY A 110 -6.19 -27.16 18.20
C GLY A 110 -5.84 -25.86 18.94
N GLY A 111 -5.72 -24.73 18.24
CA GLY A 111 -5.32 -23.44 18.84
C GLY A 111 -5.84 -22.22 18.09
N SER A 112 -7.10 -21.86 18.34
CA SER A 112 -7.86 -20.75 17.74
C SER A 112 -7.03 -19.47 17.46
N ASP A 113 -6.23 -19.04 18.42
CA ASP A 113 -5.63 -17.70 18.44
C ASP A 113 -4.37 -17.54 17.56
N LYS A 114 -3.81 -18.63 17.03
CA LYS A 114 -2.51 -18.60 16.31
C LYS A 114 -2.58 -18.06 14.87
N LEU A 115 -3.77 -17.78 14.34
CA LEU A 115 -3.98 -17.37 12.95
C LEU A 115 -4.53 -15.94 12.78
N LEU A 116 -4.79 -15.22 13.87
CA LEU A 116 -5.37 -13.88 13.80
C LEU A 116 -4.35 -12.85 13.29
N ILE A 117 -4.39 -12.57 11.99
CA ILE A 117 -3.68 -11.44 11.39
C ILE A 117 -4.59 -10.21 11.47
N PRO A 118 -4.20 -9.11 12.15
CA PRO A 118 -4.97 -7.87 12.18
C PRO A 118 -4.80 -7.12 10.84
N ALA A 119 -5.38 -7.68 9.77
CA ALA A 119 -5.12 -7.35 8.38
C ALA A 119 -5.18 -5.85 8.08
N PHE A 120 -6.22 -5.17 8.57
CA PHE A 120 -6.37 -3.73 8.42
C PHE A 120 -5.17 -2.94 8.99
N ALA A 121 -4.74 -3.27 10.21
CA ALA A 121 -3.63 -2.57 10.86
C ALA A 121 -2.29 -2.89 10.19
N VAL A 122 -2.08 -4.14 9.77
CA VAL A 122 -0.89 -4.55 9.02
C VAL A 122 -0.82 -3.83 7.66
N GLU A 123 -1.94 -3.74 6.93
CA GLU A 123 -2.03 -2.97 5.68
C GLU A 123 -1.63 -1.51 5.90
N CYS A 124 -2.26 -0.82 6.85
CA CYS A 124 -1.96 0.59 7.16
C CYS A 124 -0.49 0.79 7.50
N CYS A 125 0.08 -0.06 8.36
CA CYS A 125 1.47 0.06 8.79
C CYS A 125 2.49 -0.24 7.68
N ILE A 126 2.26 -1.27 6.85
CA ILE A 126 3.15 -1.56 5.71
C ILE A 126 3.04 -0.43 4.68
N TYR A 127 1.83 0.01 4.32
CA TYR A 127 1.63 1.08 3.33
C TYR A 127 2.28 2.39 3.79
N SER A 128 2.10 2.75 5.06
CA SER A 128 2.72 3.94 5.65
C SER A 128 4.24 3.85 5.61
N LEU A 129 4.80 2.72 6.05
CA LEU A 129 6.25 2.54 6.07
C LEU A 129 6.84 2.61 4.65
N LEU A 130 6.28 1.86 3.70
CA LEU A 130 6.72 1.87 2.30
C LEU A 130 6.59 3.26 1.66
N SER A 131 5.51 3.99 1.94
CA SER A 131 5.31 5.34 1.43
C SER A 131 6.37 6.30 1.95
N LEU A 132 6.75 6.18 3.22
CA LEU A 132 7.74 7.05 3.88
C LEU A 132 9.20 6.74 3.51
N LEU A 133 9.51 5.52 3.06
CA LEU A 133 10.85 5.17 2.58
C LEU A 133 11.32 6.04 1.41
N ARG A 134 10.41 6.66 0.64
CA ARG A 134 10.78 7.62 -0.42
C ARG A 134 11.54 8.84 0.10
N PHE A 135 11.31 9.23 1.36
CA PHE A 135 11.94 10.38 2.00
C PHE A 135 13.17 10.00 2.86
N TYR A 136 13.34 8.71 3.15
CA TYR A 136 14.48 8.19 3.92
C TYR A 136 14.78 6.70 3.62
N PRO A 137 15.28 6.37 2.41
CA PRO A 137 15.49 4.97 2.01
C PRO A 137 16.59 4.26 2.83
N LYS A 138 17.50 5.02 3.44
CA LYS A 138 18.51 4.51 4.38
C LYS A 138 17.90 3.79 5.59
N PHE A 139 16.64 4.08 5.95
CA PHE A 139 15.99 3.44 7.10
C PHE A 139 15.97 1.91 7.03
N LEU A 140 15.78 1.34 5.83
CA LEU A 140 15.86 -0.09 5.54
C LEU A 140 17.07 -0.45 4.64
N CYS A 141 18.02 0.47 4.48
CA CYS A 141 19.21 0.30 3.63
C CYS A 141 18.90 -0.15 2.18
N THR A 142 17.86 0.41 1.54
CA THR A 142 17.35 -0.08 0.24
C THR A 142 18.11 0.43 -0.99
N MET A 143 19.20 1.18 -0.79
CA MET A 143 19.89 1.95 -1.85
C MET A 143 21.42 1.96 -1.76
N GLU A 144 22.01 1.73 -0.58
CA GLU A 144 23.43 2.03 -0.34
C GLU A 144 24.23 0.79 0.04
N THR A 145 25.34 0.58 -0.68
CA THR A 145 26.38 -0.40 -0.36
C THR A 145 27.58 0.33 0.23
N GLY A 146 27.61 0.45 1.56
CA GLY A 146 28.72 1.05 2.31
C GLY A 146 28.74 0.53 3.74
N ASP A 147 29.92 0.41 4.34
CA ASP A 147 30.12 -0.18 5.68
C ASP A 147 29.88 0.82 6.82
N ASP A 148 28.81 1.60 6.69
CA ASP A 148 28.34 2.53 7.73
C ASP A 148 27.49 1.75 8.76
N GLU A 149 27.65 2.07 10.05
CA GLU A 149 26.80 1.55 11.13
C GLU A 149 25.31 1.80 10.86
N ALA A 150 24.98 2.94 10.24
CA ALA A 150 23.61 3.26 9.84
C ALA A 150 23.08 2.30 8.75
N ALA A 151 23.92 1.90 7.80
CA ALA A 151 23.60 0.96 6.73
C ALA A 151 23.45 -0.48 7.27
N ARG A 152 24.34 -0.90 8.18
CA ARG A 152 24.19 -2.17 8.92
C ARG A 152 22.88 -2.19 9.72
N GLY A 153 22.56 -1.15 10.48
CA GLY A 153 21.30 -1.02 11.21
C GLY A 153 20.06 -1.09 10.32
N GLY A 154 20.08 -0.45 9.14
CA GLY A 154 19.00 -0.53 8.15
C GLY A 154 18.84 -1.93 7.55
N SER A 155 19.96 -2.60 7.27
CA SER A 155 19.99 -3.96 6.74
C SER A 155 19.42 -4.99 7.72
N PHE A 156 19.76 -4.89 9.02
CA PHE A 156 19.16 -5.72 10.06
C PHE A 156 17.64 -5.52 10.16
N ARG A 157 17.17 -4.27 10.15
CA ARG A 157 15.72 -3.96 10.16
C ARG A 157 14.99 -4.57 8.97
N LEU A 158 15.57 -4.46 7.77
CA LEU A 158 15.00 -5.05 6.55
C LEU A 158 15.00 -6.57 6.58
N GLN A 159 16.06 -7.21 7.07
CA GLN A 159 16.13 -8.67 7.18
C GLN A 159 15.10 -9.22 8.17
N ALA A 160 14.96 -8.60 9.34
CA ALA A 160 13.96 -9.00 10.34
C ALA A 160 12.53 -8.82 9.81
N LEU A 161 12.24 -7.67 9.18
CA LEU A 161 10.95 -7.41 8.54
C LEU A 161 10.64 -8.40 7.43
N ARG A 162 11.61 -8.71 6.56
CA ARG A 162 11.46 -9.73 5.50
C ARG A 162 11.07 -11.09 6.08
N ARG A 163 11.70 -11.56 7.16
CA ARG A 163 11.35 -12.86 7.79
C ARG A 163 9.88 -12.91 8.23
N LYS A 164 9.44 -11.93 9.03
CA LYS A 164 8.04 -11.85 9.48
C LYS A 164 7.05 -11.65 8.32
N ALA A 165 7.38 -10.78 7.37
CA ALA A 165 6.56 -10.52 6.18
C ALA A 165 6.40 -11.76 5.27
N GLN A 166 7.47 -12.55 5.07
CA GLN A 166 7.40 -13.79 4.30
C GLN A 166 6.50 -14.83 4.97
N PHE A 167 6.62 -15.00 6.28
CA PHE A 167 5.76 -15.91 7.04
C PHE A 167 4.30 -15.47 6.99
N THR A 168 4.05 -14.17 7.17
CA THR A 168 2.71 -13.57 7.02
C THR A 168 2.13 -13.86 5.63
N ALA A 169 2.87 -13.63 4.55
CA ALA A 169 2.39 -13.92 3.19
C ALA A 169 2.09 -15.42 2.96
N ARG A 170 2.87 -16.34 3.56
CA ARG A 170 2.56 -17.78 3.52
C ARG A 170 1.26 -18.09 4.27
N LEU A 171 1.06 -17.52 5.46
CA LEU A 171 -0.18 -17.69 6.22
C LEU A 171 -1.40 -17.16 5.45
N ILE A 172 -1.30 -15.97 4.85
CA ILE A 172 -2.36 -15.41 4.00
C ILE A 172 -2.65 -16.36 2.83
N HIS A 173 -1.63 -16.83 2.13
CA HIS A 173 -1.80 -17.72 0.99
C HIS A 173 -2.47 -19.05 1.37
N SER A 174 -2.06 -19.68 2.47
CA SER A 174 -2.57 -20.98 2.91
C SER A 174 -3.93 -20.92 3.63
N TYR A 175 -4.23 -19.84 4.36
CA TYR A 175 -5.36 -19.77 5.29
C TYR A 175 -6.31 -18.59 5.04
N LYS A 176 -6.24 -17.91 3.88
CA LYS A 176 -7.03 -16.69 3.54
C LYS A 176 -8.48 -16.72 4.01
N THR A 177 -9.21 -17.78 3.69
CA THR A 177 -10.63 -17.94 4.04
C THR A 177 -10.86 -18.07 5.55
N SER A 178 -9.98 -18.80 6.25
CA SER A 178 -10.03 -18.95 7.71
C SER A 178 -9.72 -17.63 8.42
N ILE A 179 -8.69 -16.92 7.96
CA ILE A 179 -8.32 -15.59 8.47
C ILE A 179 -9.48 -14.60 8.31
N ILE A 180 -10.13 -14.56 7.14
CA ILE A 180 -11.31 -13.71 6.92
C ILE A 180 -12.45 -14.08 7.88
N ALA A 181 -12.74 -15.38 8.07
CA ALA A 181 -13.79 -15.82 8.98
C ALA A 181 -13.50 -15.45 10.45
N GLN A 182 -12.24 -15.58 10.90
CA GLN A 182 -11.82 -15.15 12.25
C GLN A 182 -11.92 -13.63 12.41
N ILE A 183 -11.46 -12.86 11.43
CA ILE A 183 -11.61 -11.40 11.41
C ILE A 183 -13.09 -11.02 11.55
N GLN A 184 -13.98 -11.66 10.79
CA GLN A 184 -15.41 -11.39 10.85
C GLN A 184 -16.03 -11.73 12.21
N SER A 185 -15.63 -12.84 12.87
CA SER A 185 -16.19 -13.18 14.19
C SER A 185 -15.72 -12.22 15.28
N VAL A 186 -14.46 -11.76 15.25
CA VAL A 186 -13.94 -10.73 16.17
C VAL A 186 -14.71 -9.42 15.98
N PHE A 187 -14.91 -8.94 14.74
CA PHE A 187 -15.68 -7.73 14.50
C PHE A 187 -17.15 -7.85 14.93
N GLN A 188 -17.81 -8.98 14.68
CA GLN A 188 -19.18 -9.22 15.15
C GLN A 188 -19.32 -9.20 16.68
N ALA A 189 -18.24 -9.49 17.42
CA ALA A 189 -18.22 -9.44 18.88
C ALA A 189 -17.90 -8.03 19.44
N GLU A 190 -17.15 -7.20 18.72
CA GLU A 190 -16.73 -5.87 19.19
C GLU A 190 -17.71 -4.73 18.84
N GLU A 191 -18.29 -4.71 17.63
CA GLU A 191 -19.40 -3.80 17.25
C GLU A 191 -19.96 -4.19 15.86
N PRO A 192 -21.28 -4.04 15.57
CA PRO A 192 -21.85 -4.34 14.25
C PRO A 192 -21.46 -3.33 13.14
N SER A 193 -20.43 -2.50 13.37
CA SER A 193 -19.80 -1.64 12.36
C SER A 193 -18.98 -2.51 11.40
N VAL A 194 -19.67 -3.04 10.39
CA VAL A 194 -19.16 -4.12 9.52
C VAL A 194 -17.90 -3.68 8.75
N MET A 195 -16.72 -4.11 9.21
CA MET A 195 -15.59 -4.28 8.30
C MET A 195 -15.99 -5.39 7.33
N LEU A 196 -16.28 -5.02 6.08
CA LEU A 196 -16.85 -5.94 5.11
C LEU A 196 -15.86 -7.09 4.85
N ALA A 197 -16.37 -8.31 4.61
CA ALA A 197 -15.54 -9.44 4.18
C ALA A 197 -14.70 -9.09 2.94
N GLU A 198 -15.21 -8.19 2.10
CA GLU A 198 -14.52 -7.57 0.97
C GLU A 198 -13.32 -6.72 1.39
N GLU A 199 -13.48 -5.87 2.40
CA GLU A 199 -12.39 -5.05 2.94
C GLU A 199 -11.29 -5.93 3.57
N ALA A 200 -11.68 -6.94 4.36
CA ALA A 200 -10.75 -7.93 4.89
C ALA A 200 -9.94 -8.60 3.76
N ARG A 201 -10.62 -8.99 2.67
CA ARG A 201 -9.99 -9.62 1.51
C ARG A 201 -9.05 -8.67 0.76
N ARG A 202 -9.49 -7.42 0.52
CA ARG A 202 -8.67 -6.36 -0.09
C ARG A 202 -7.42 -6.08 0.74
N ALA A 203 -7.55 -5.96 2.05
CA ALA A 203 -6.41 -5.74 2.96
C ALA A 203 -5.37 -6.87 2.87
N LEU A 204 -5.82 -8.13 2.90
CA LEU A 204 -4.92 -9.29 2.75
C LEU A 204 -4.21 -9.32 1.39
N GLU A 205 -4.90 -8.99 0.30
CA GLU A 205 -4.31 -8.91 -1.05
C GLU A 205 -3.32 -7.75 -1.17
N ASN A 206 -3.61 -6.61 -0.55
CA ASN A 206 -2.70 -5.47 -0.51
C ASN A 206 -1.45 -5.77 0.33
N ILE A 207 -1.59 -6.50 1.45
CA ILE A 207 -0.44 -7.04 2.19
C ILE A 207 0.42 -7.93 1.28
N GLU A 208 -0.16 -8.90 0.56
CA GLU A 208 0.60 -9.75 -0.36
C GLU A 208 1.35 -8.95 -1.45
N LYS A 209 0.71 -7.92 -2.03
CA LYS A 209 1.35 -6.99 -2.99
C LYS A 209 2.52 -6.25 -2.35
N MET A 210 2.30 -5.61 -1.20
CA MET A 210 3.31 -4.80 -0.51
C MET A 210 4.47 -5.63 0.04
N VAL A 211 4.21 -6.86 0.49
CA VAL A 211 5.27 -7.79 0.91
C VAL A 211 6.21 -8.09 -0.26
N ARG A 212 5.71 -8.28 -1.49
CA ARG A 212 6.57 -8.47 -2.68
C ARG A 212 7.50 -7.27 -2.92
N CYS A 213 7.09 -6.05 -2.56
CA CYS A 213 7.94 -4.86 -2.67
C CYS A 213 9.15 -4.92 -1.73
N LEU A 214 8.97 -5.44 -0.51
CA LEU A 214 10.07 -5.61 0.47
C LEU A 214 11.16 -6.58 -0.01
N PHE A 215 10.84 -7.54 -0.89
CA PHE A 215 11.79 -8.52 -1.42
C PHE A 215 12.54 -8.08 -2.67
N ARG A 216 12.23 -6.92 -3.24
CA ARG A 216 12.99 -6.36 -4.35
C ARG A 216 14.39 -5.91 -3.86
N PRO A 217 15.40 -5.85 -4.76
CA PRO A 217 16.72 -5.31 -4.43
C PRO A 217 16.65 -3.87 -3.92
N ARG A 218 15.70 -3.10 -4.47
CA ARG A 218 15.42 -1.71 -4.17
C ARG A 218 13.92 -1.55 -3.93
N VAL A 219 13.54 -0.83 -2.87
CA VAL A 219 12.13 -0.52 -2.57
C VAL A 219 11.84 0.85 -3.14
N GLU A 220 11.01 0.91 -4.19
CA GLU A 220 10.68 2.14 -4.89
C GLU A 220 9.21 2.54 -4.66
N PRO A 221 8.89 3.84 -4.57
CA PRO A 221 7.55 4.31 -4.24
C PRO A 221 6.52 4.01 -5.33
N GLU A 222 6.97 3.91 -6.58
CA GLU A 222 6.13 3.63 -7.76
C GLU A 222 5.42 2.29 -7.64
N TYR A 223 5.94 1.36 -6.82
CA TYR A 223 5.31 0.05 -6.58
C TYR A 223 4.04 0.14 -5.72
N LEU A 224 3.71 1.31 -5.18
CA LEU A 224 2.47 1.58 -4.43
C LEU A 224 1.37 2.22 -5.27
N ILE A 225 1.64 2.64 -6.52
CA ILE A 225 0.69 3.38 -7.37
C ILE A 225 -0.59 2.57 -7.62
N ASP A 226 -0.46 1.26 -7.84
CA ASP A 226 -1.57 0.34 -8.09
C ASP A 226 -2.24 -0.22 -6.81
N ILE A 227 -1.90 0.34 -5.63
CA ILE A 227 -2.40 -0.12 -4.33
C ILE A 227 -3.40 0.90 -3.78
N ALA A 228 -4.68 0.66 -4.08
CA ALA A 228 -5.77 1.29 -3.37
C ALA A 228 -6.03 0.57 -2.04
N LEU A 229 -5.99 1.31 -0.94
CA LEU A 229 -6.21 0.83 0.42
C LEU A 229 -7.60 0.21 0.58
N SER A 230 -7.73 -0.79 1.46
CA SER A 230 -8.92 -1.65 1.54
C SER A 230 -10.25 -0.93 1.82
N TRP A 231 -10.23 0.24 2.45
CA TRP A 231 -11.40 1.08 2.72
C TRP A 231 -11.70 2.11 1.61
N VAL A 232 -10.87 2.21 0.58
CA VAL A 232 -11.08 3.12 -0.56
C VAL A 232 -11.88 2.39 -1.62
N ASP A 233 -13.08 2.86 -1.93
CA ASP A 233 -13.91 2.26 -2.98
C ASP A 233 -13.39 2.62 -4.37
N THR A 234 -12.70 1.66 -4.97
CA THR A 234 -12.20 1.70 -6.35
C THR A 234 -13.23 1.29 -7.40
N THR A 235 -14.48 1.04 -6.99
CA THR A 235 -15.58 0.71 -7.89
C THR A 235 -15.71 1.84 -8.93
N PRO A 236 -15.34 1.64 -10.20
CA PRO A 236 -15.43 2.71 -11.18
C PRO A 236 -16.89 3.07 -11.33
N ALA A 237 -17.24 4.33 -11.01
CA ALA A 237 -18.62 4.79 -10.99
C ALA A 237 -19.32 4.40 -12.30
N LEU A 238 -20.19 3.38 -12.20
CA LEU A 238 -20.87 2.82 -13.36
C LEU A 238 -21.62 3.97 -14.03
N LYS A 239 -21.36 4.18 -15.33
CA LYS A 239 -21.78 5.39 -16.06
C LYS A 239 -23.20 5.80 -15.65
N ARG A 240 -23.29 6.94 -14.98
CA ARG A 240 -24.53 7.61 -14.57
C ARG A 240 -25.55 7.47 -15.71
N PRO A 241 -26.72 6.86 -15.50
CA PRO A 241 -27.76 6.84 -16.53
C PRO A 241 -28.00 8.28 -16.99
N ALA A 242 -27.96 8.50 -18.30
CA ALA A 242 -28.30 9.82 -18.83
C ALA A 242 -29.73 10.17 -18.37
N PRO A 243 -30.01 11.42 -17.97
CA PRO A 243 -31.34 11.79 -17.52
C PRO A 243 -32.32 11.62 -18.68
N SER A 244 -33.16 10.60 -18.59
CA SER A 244 -34.30 10.41 -19.49
C SER A 244 -35.30 11.53 -19.27
N SER A 245 -35.11 12.64 -19.99
CA SER A 245 -36.14 13.67 -20.13
C SER A 245 -37.30 13.08 -20.91
N MET A 246 -38.43 12.86 -20.23
CA MET A 246 -39.72 12.54 -20.86
C MET A 246 -40.72 13.67 -20.60
N LEU A 247 -41.51 13.98 -21.65
CA LEU A 247 -42.69 14.86 -21.69
C LEU A 247 -42.38 16.38 -21.57
N VAL A 248 -43.04 17.35 -22.23
CA VAL A 248 -43.93 17.45 -23.43
C VAL A 248 -43.93 18.97 -23.82
N GLY A 249 -44.13 19.44 -25.06
CA GLY A 249 -44.31 18.80 -26.38
C GLY A 249 -44.89 19.79 -27.43
N ILE A 250 -45.02 19.34 -28.68
CA ILE A 250 -45.85 19.90 -29.79
C ILE A 250 -45.59 21.35 -30.30
N HIS A 251 -44.91 21.51 -31.46
CA HIS A 251 -45.55 21.87 -32.75
C HIS A 251 -44.59 22.05 -33.94
N ASN A 252 -44.77 21.19 -34.96
CA ASN A 252 -44.78 21.43 -36.41
C ASN A 252 -43.72 22.27 -37.17
N ALA A 253 -43.11 21.56 -38.14
CA ALA A 253 -43.01 21.89 -39.57
C ALA A 253 -41.68 22.38 -40.21
N ASN A 254 -41.48 21.86 -41.43
CA ASN A 254 -40.55 22.16 -42.52
C ASN A 254 -39.04 21.90 -42.39
N GLU A 255 -38.64 20.85 -43.11
CA GLU A 255 -37.54 20.82 -44.08
C GLU A 255 -36.28 21.66 -43.80
N GLN A 256 -35.21 20.99 -43.36
CA GLN A 256 -33.90 21.17 -44.02
C GLN A 256 -33.01 19.93 -43.87
N LYS A 257 -32.40 19.54 -44.98
CA LYS A 257 -31.62 18.30 -45.16
C LYS A 257 -30.13 18.62 -45.00
N PRO A 258 -29.41 18.09 -43.99
CA PRO A 258 -27.97 18.33 -43.88
C PRO A 258 -27.21 17.60 -45.00
N PRO A 259 -26.06 18.13 -45.47
CA PRO A 259 -25.43 17.70 -46.71
C PRO A 259 -24.75 16.33 -46.59
N GLN A 260 -24.94 15.50 -47.60
CA GLN A 260 -24.07 14.34 -47.85
C GLN A 260 -22.75 14.82 -48.44
N LEU A 261 -21.64 14.54 -47.76
CA LEU A 261 -20.31 14.52 -48.39
C LEU A 261 -19.91 13.08 -48.72
N GLN A 262 -19.31 12.92 -49.90
CA GLN A 262 -19.25 11.64 -50.60
C GLN A 262 -18.15 10.71 -50.06
N ARG A 263 -18.37 9.41 -50.26
CA ARG A 263 -17.41 8.34 -49.99
C ARG A 263 -16.16 8.48 -50.87
N HIS A 264 -14.97 8.29 -50.29
CA HIS A 264 -13.87 7.64 -50.99
C HIS A 264 -13.04 6.74 -50.04
N LEU A 265 -13.31 5.44 -50.10
CA LEU A 265 -12.28 4.39 -49.95
C LEU A 265 -11.92 3.96 -51.38
N PRO A 266 -10.63 3.86 -51.69
CA PRO A 266 -10.01 2.53 -51.90
C PRO A 266 -8.52 2.51 -51.47
N VAL A 267 -7.71 1.46 -51.49
CA VAL A 267 -7.82 -0.03 -51.48
C VAL A 267 -6.40 -0.56 -51.12
N LYS A 268 -6.29 -1.79 -50.60
CA LYS A 268 -4.98 -2.46 -50.40
C LYS A 268 -4.25 -2.70 -51.73
N VAL A 269 -2.94 -2.50 -51.77
CA VAL A 269 -2.06 -3.23 -52.71
C VAL A 269 -0.87 -3.82 -51.94
N SER A 270 -0.75 -5.14 -51.98
CA SER A 270 0.53 -5.82 -51.75
C SER A 270 1.19 -6.08 -53.10
N ARG A 271 2.53 -6.15 -53.15
CA ARG A 271 3.29 -7.35 -53.57
C ARG A 271 4.80 -7.05 -53.56
N PHE A 272 5.56 -8.06 -53.09
CA PHE A 272 6.80 -8.64 -53.63
C PHE A 272 7.57 -7.87 -54.73
N GLY A 273 8.91 -7.79 -54.74
CA GLY A 273 9.93 -8.42 -53.88
C GLY A 273 11.00 -9.18 -54.67
N SER A 274 12.28 -9.09 -54.27
CA SER A 274 13.37 -9.95 -54.79
C SER A 274 14.67 -9.86 -53.96
N SER A 275 15.09 -11.00 -53.41
CA SER A 275 16.49 -11.31 -53.08
C SER A 275 17.24 -11.73 -54.39
N PRO A 276 18.55 -12.09 -54.46
CA PRO A 276 19.30 -12.98 -53.53
C PRO A 276 20.84 -12.75 -53.40
N ILE A 277 21.55 -13.75 -52.84
CA ILE A 277 23.02 -13.98 -52.83
C ILE A 277 23.82 -13.16 -51.80
N GLY A 278 24.76 -13.70 -51.01
CA GLY A 278 25.22 -15.09 -50.82
C GLY A 278 26.69 -15.18 -50.35
N ARG A 279 27.10 -16.33 -49.76
CA ARG A 279 28.42 -16.66 -49.12
C ARG A 279 28.60 -16.09 -47.69
N GLY A 280 29.19 -16.79 -46.70
CA GLY A 280 29.61 -18.21 -46.64
C GLY A 280 30.73 -18.48 -45.61
N ARG A 281 30.87 -19.74 -45.17
CA ARG A 281 32.00 -20.38 -44.42
C ARG A 281 32.15 -20.25 -42.88
N THR A 282 31.63 -21.28 -42.20
CA THR A 282 32.39 -22.31 -41.43
C THR A 282 33.65 -21.95 -40.60
N ARG A 283 33.59 -22.21 -39.29
CA ARG A 283 34.55 -23.01 -38.45
C ARG A 283 34.01 -23.03 -37.00
N GLY A 284 34.10 -24.11 -36.22
CA GLY A 284 34.52 -25.49 -36.48
C GLY A 284 34.26 -26.35 -35.23
N SER A 285 34.13 -27.67 -35.39
CA SER A 285 33.91 -28.59 -34.26
C SER A 285 35.20 -29.29 -33.80
N GLY A 286 35.25 -29.63 -32.50
CA GLY A 286 35.87 -30.87 -32.02
C GLY A 286 37.35 -30.87 -31.61
N ARG A 287 37.59 -31.03 -30.29
CA ARG A 287 38.34 -32.13 -29.62
C ARG A 287 38.50 -31.74 -28.13
N ARG A 288 38.22 -32.55 -27.10
CA ARG A 288 38.47 -33.99 -26.81
C ARG A 288 39.94 -34.28 -26.45
N ARG A 289 40.27 -34.25 -25.14
CA ARG A 289 41.07 -35.23 -24.33
C ARG A 289 41.44 -34.58 -22.97
N ARG A 290 41.28 -35.31 -21.84
CA ARG A 290 42.35 -35.97 -21.02
C ARG A 290 43.47 -35.01 -20.60
N PHE A 291 43.92 -34.96 -19.35
CA PHE A 291 43.75 -35.91 -18.24
C PHE A 291 43.02 -35.30 -17.04
#